data_AF-A0A924UYF6-F1
#
_entry.id   AF-A0A924UYF6-F1
#
_cell.length_a   1.000
_cell.length_b   1.000
_cell.length_c   1.000
_cell.angle_alpha   90.00
_cell.angle_beta   90.00
_cell.angle_gamma   90.00
#
_symmetry.space_group_name_H-M   'P 1'
#
loop_
_entity.id
_entity.type
_entity.pdbx_description
1 polymer ?
#
loop_
_entity_poly.entity_id
_entity_poly.type
_entity_poly.pdbx_seq_one_letter_code
_entity_poly.pdbx_strand_id
1 'polypeptide(L)'
;MKNIKVIAFDADDTLFINETYFAETEEKFCSLMSDYLSNQGISKELFKVEIDNLRLYGYGIKGYILSMIEAAMSISNHTLPIEMIAKIIQYGKELLEKPIVLLDGVEETLDALH
;
A
#
# COMPACT_ATOMS: atom_id res chain seq x y z
N MET A 1 19.85 -10.44 -28.65
CA MET A 1 19.76 -9.02 -28.22
C MET A 1 20.14 -7.98 -29.29
N LYS A 2 20.85 -8.29 -30.40
CA LYS A 2 21.36 -7.27 -31.36
C LYS A 2 20.34 -6.30 -31.99
N ASN A 3 19.03 -6.55 -31.89
CA ASN A 3 17.99 -5.69 -32.47
C ASN A 3 17.00 -5.10 -31.45
N ILE A 4 17.17 -5.33 -30.13
CA ILE A 4 16.31 -4.69 -29.12
C ILE A 4 16.82 -3.27 -28.88
N LYS A 5 15.91 -2.31 -28.92
CA LYS A 5 16.21 -0.87 -28.76
C LYS A 5 15.71 -0.30 -27.44
N VAL A 6 14.73 -0.95 -26.82
CA VAL A 6 14.12 -0.52 -25.57
C VAL A 6 13.84 -1.76 -24.74
N ILE A 7 14.23 -1.71 -23.47
CA ILE A 7 13.84 -2.66 -22.44
C ILE A 7 13.12 -1.82 -21.38
N ALA A 8 11.86 -2.16 -21.09
CA ALA A 8 11.09 -1.52 -20.04
C ALA A 8 11.13 -2.41 -18.80
N PHE A 9 11.39 -1.80 -17.64
CA PHE A 9 11.34 -2.45 -16.35
C PHE A 9 10.13 -1.90 -15.61
N ASP A 10 9.34 -2.81 -15.03
CA ASP A 10 8.48 -2.43 -13.91
C ASP A 10 9.35 -2.07 -12.70
N ALA A 11 8.79 -1.36 -11.72
CA ALA A 11 9.55 -0.82 -10.60
C ALA A 11 9.27 -1.58 -9.30
N ASP A 12 8.05 -1.45 -8.78
CA ASP A 12 7.63 -2.07 -7.52
C ASP A 12 7.73 -3.60 -7.61
N ASP A 13 8.42 -4.21 -6.64
CA ASP A 13 8.66 -5.66 -6.56
C ASP A 13 9.36 -6.28 -7.79
N THR A 14 9.96 -5.44 -8.64
CA THR A 14 10.81 -5.83 -9.77
C THR A 14 12.22 -5.25 -9.63
N LEU A 15 12.35 -3.96 -9.31
CA LEU A 15 13.62 -3.29 -9.04
C LEU A 15 13.88 -3.15 -7.54
N PHE A 16 12.83 -2.99 -6.73
CA PHE A 16 12.94 -2.80 -5.30
C PHE A 16 11.73 -3.35 -4.55
N ILE A 17 11.92 -3.68 -3.28
CA ILE A 17 10.86 -4.21 -2.40
C ILE A 17 9.77 -3.14 -2.19
N ASN A 18 8.50 -3.53 -2.38
CA ASN A 18 7.37 -2.64 -2.15
C ASN A 18 6.22 -3.33 -1.38
N GLU A 19 5.74 -4.51 -1.82
CA GLU A 19 4.55 -5.18 -1.25
C GLU A 19 4.69 -5.48 0.26
N THR A 20 5.90 -5.80 0.72
CA THR A 20 6.15 -6.03 2.17
C THR A 20 5.76 -4.82 3.01
N TYR A 21 5.99 -3.60 2.51
CA TYR A 21 5.62 -2.38 3.23
C TYR A 21 4.11 -2.11 3.24
N PHE A 22 3.41 -2.47 2.16
CA PHE A 22 1.95 -2.41 2.11
C PHE A 22 1.34 -3.41 3.09
N ALA A 23 1.83 -4.65 3.11
CA ALA A 23 1.38 -5.69 4.04
C ALA A 23 1.58 -5.29 5.51
N GLU A 24 2.74 -4.74 5.87
CA GLU A 24 3.00 -4.21 7.22
C GLU A 24 2.02 -3.08 7.61
N THR A 25 1.69 -2.20 6.66
CA THR A 25 0.76 -1.10 6.86
C THR A 25 -0.66 -1.62 7.07
N GLU A 26 -1.08 -2.62 6.29
CA GLU A 26 -2.38 -3.28 6.46
C GLU A 26 -2.47 -4.01 7.80
N GLU A 27 -1.41 -4.70 8.22
CA GLU A 27 -1.37 -5.37 9.52
C GLU A 27 -1.54 -4.37 10.67
N LYS A 28 -0.87 -3.20 10.60
CA LYS A 28 -1.06 -2.09 11.55
C LYS A 28 -2.49 -1.57 11.54
N PHE A 29 -3.13 -1.49 10.37
CA PHE A 29 -4.52 -1.06 10.23
C PHE A 29 -5.49 -2.08 10.83
N CYS A 30 -5.33 -3.36 10.51
CA CYS A 30 -6.12 -4.46 11.08
C CYS A 30 -6.00 -4.51 12.60
N SER A 31 -4.77 -4.37 13.13
CA SER A 31 -4.52 -4.31 14.57
C SER A 31 -5.14 -3.06 15.21
N LEU A 32 -5.16 -1.92 14.51
CA LEU A 32 -5.81 -0.70 14.98
C LEU A 32 -7.34 -0.87 15.06
N MET A 33 -7.94 -1.64 14.15
CA MET A 33 -9.38 -1.81 14.02
C MET A 33 -9.93 -3.09 14.67
N SER A 34 -9.11 -3.82 15.43
CA SER A 34 -9.42 -5.18 15.93
C SER A 34 -10.64 -5.28 16.84
N ASP A 35 -11.05 -4.17 17.47
CA ASP A 35 -12.23 -4.12 18.33
C ASP A 35 -13.55 -4.11 17.53
N TYR A 36 -13.49 -3.83 16.23
CA TYR A 36 -14.67 -3.71 15.37
C TYR A 36 -14.96 -4.98 14.56
N LEU A 37 -13.92 -5.64 14.03
CA LEU A 37 -14.03 -6.82 13.18
C LEU A 37 -12.78 -7.71 13.31
N SER A 38 -12.87 -8.94 12.80
CA SER A 38 -11.67 -9.79 12.65
C SER A 38 -10.74 -9.23 11.58
N ASN A 39 -9.44 -9.53 11.65
CA ASN A 39 -8.46 -9.11 10.63
C ASN A 39 -8.93 -9.45 9.20
N GLN A 40 -9.45 -10.67 8.99
CA GLN A 40 -10.00 -11.07 7.69
C GLN A 40 -11.21 -10.21 7.27
N GLY A 41 -12.08 -9.84 8.20
CA GLY A 41 -13.20 -8.95 7.94
C GLY A 41 -12.75 -7.53 7.59
N ILE A 42 -11.74 -7.02 8.31
CA ILE A 42 -11.17 -5.68 8.09
C ILE A 42 -10.52 -5.61 6.72
N SER A 43 -9.61 -6.54 6.38
CA SER A 43 -8.96 -6.61 5.06
C SER A 43 -9.97 -6.71 3.93
N LYS A 44 -11.05 -7.50 4.12
CA LYS A 44 -12.09 -7.65 3.10
C LYS A 44 -12.87 -6.36 2.86
N GLU A 45 -13.25 -5.63 3.91
CA GLU A 45 -13.95 -4.35 3.77
C GLU A 45 -13.03 -3.26 3.21
N LEU A 46 -11.76 -3.22 3.61
CA LEU A 46 -10.75 -2.33 3.04
C LEU A 46 -10.61 -2.56 1.53
N PHE A 47 -10.39 -3.81 1.12
CA PHE A 47 -10.26 -4.16 -0.30
C PHE A 47 -11.49 -3.75 -1.12
N LYS A 48 -12.70 -3.94 -0.57
CA LYS A 48 -13.93 -3.50 -1.23
C LYS A 48 -13.93 -1.99 -1.48
N VAL A 49 -13.59 -1.20 -0.46
CA VAL A 49 -13.52 0.27 -0.57
C VAL A 49 -12.45 0.69 -1.58
N GLU A 50 -11.29 0.03 -1.60
CA GLU A 50 -10.25 0.30 -2.60
C GLU A 50 -10.73 0.08 -4.03
N ILE A 51 -11.42 -1.04 -4.30
CA ILE A 51 -11.96 -1.34 -5.62
C ILE A 51 -13.02 -0.32 -6.03
N ASP A 52 -13.90 0.07 -5.10
CA ASP A 52 -14.94 1.09 -5.36
C ASP A 52 -14.30 2.46 -5.67
N ASN A 53 -13.20 2.80 -5.01
CA ASN A 53 -12.47 4.06 -5.18
C ASN A 53 -11.47 4.07 -6.33
N LEU A 54 -11.14 2.91 -6.92
CA LEU A 54 -10.09 2.77 -7.92
C LEU A 54 -10.30 3.70 -9.12
N ARG A 55 -11.56 3.90 -9.54
CA ARG A 55 -11.90 4.80 -10.65
C ARG A 55 -11.56 6.27 -10.36
N LEU A 56 -11.61 6.69 -9.10
CA LEU A 56 -11.40 8.08 -8.70
C LEU A 56 -9.97 8.34 -8.23
N TYR A 57 -9.46 7.51 -7.32
CA TYR A 57 -8.13 7.72 -6.72
C TYR A 57 -7.01 7.06 -7.51
N GLY A 58 -7.31 6.07 -8.35
CA GLY A 58 -6.30 5.25 -9.02
C GLY A 58 -5.49 4.42 -8.02
N TYR A 59 -4.30 4.00 -8.46
CA TYR A 59 -3.37 3.22 -7.64
C TYR A 59 -2.43 4.11 -6.82
N GLY A 60 -1.90 3.55 -5.74
CA GLY A 60 -0.82 4.14 -4.96
C GLY A 60 -1.23 4.57 -3.55
N ILE A 61 -0.22 4.92 -2.76
CA ILE A 61 -0.32 5.08 -1.29
C ILE A 61 -1.39 6.10 -0.87
N LYS A 62 -1.51 7.22 -1.58
CA LYS A 62 -2.48 8.26 -1.19
C LYS A 62 -3.94 7.77 -1.33
N GLY A 63 -4.25 7.08 -2.42
CA GLY A 63 -5.57 6.49 -2.63
C GLY A 63 -5.84 5.39 -1.60
N TYR A 64 -4.83 4.55 -1.34
CA TYR A 64 -4.90 3.50 -0.33
C TYR A 64 -5.24 4.05 1.08
N ILE A 65 -4.59 5.13 1.50
CA ILE A 65 -4.82 5.74 2.82
C ILE A 65 -6.17 6.45 2.92
N LEU A 66 -6.65 7.08 1.84
CA LEU A 66 -8.02 7.60 1.80
C LEU A 66 -9.05 6.46 1.94
N SER A 67 -8.84 5.35 1.22
CA SER A 67 -9.67 4.16 1.34
C SER A 67 -9.62 3.54 2.74
N MET A 68 -8.46 3.51 3.42
CA MET A 68 -8.37 3.08 4.82
C MET A 68 -9.20 3.94 5.77
N ILE A 69 -9.20 5.27 5.58
CA ILE A 69 -10.02 6.17 6.40
C ILE A 69 -11.51 5.92 6.15
N GLU A 70 -11.92 5.80 4.88
CA GLU A 70 -13.32 5.52 4.51
C GLU A 70 -13.78 4.16 5.02
N ALA A 71 -12.93 3.13 4.91
CA ALA A 71 -13.19 1.79 5.45
C ALA A 71 -13.31 1.84 6.98
N ALA A 72 -12.42 2.54 7.69
CA ALA A 72 -12.49 2.68 9.15
C ALA A 72 -13.80 3.36 9.60
N MET A 73 -14.23 4.39 8.88
CA MET A 73 -15.51 5.06 9.14
C MET A 73 -16.69 4.12 8.94
N SER A 74 -16.70 3.34 7.85
CA SER A 74 -17.76 2.37 7.54
C SER A 74 -17.81 1.22 8.57
N ILE A 75 -16.66 0.58 8.83
CA ILE A 75 -16.51 -0.55 9.77
C ILE A 75 -16.95 -0.15 11.19
N SER A 76 -16.58 1.05 11.62
CA SER A 76 -16.94 1.56 12.95
C SER A 76 -18.36 2.10 13.06
N ASN A 77 -19.14 2.09 11.97
CA ASN A 77 -20.43 2.79 11.88
C ASN A 77 -20.34 4.25 12.36
N HIS A 78 -19.28 4.95 11.92
CA HIS A 78 -18.97 6.35 12.26
C HIS A 78 -18.75 6.62 13.76
N THR A 79 -18.40 5.61 14.56
CA THR A 79 -18.10 5.76 16.00
C THR A 79 -16.60 5.82 16.31
N LEU A 80 -15.75 5.74 15.29
CA LEU A 80 -14.29 5.79 15.41
C LEU A 80 -13.81 7.09 16.10
N PRO A 81 -12.95 7.01 17.14
CA PRO A 81 -12.24 8.15 17.70
C PRO A 81 -11.37 8.87 16.66
N ILE A 82 -11.28 10.20 16.75
CA ILE A 82 -10.51 11.04 15.82
C ILE A 82 -9.01 10.71 15.83
N GLU A 83 -8.50 10.24 16.97
CA GLU A 83 -7.12 9.82 17.15
C GLU A 83 -6.76 8.61 16.28
N MET A 84 -7.72 7.74 15.97
CA MET A 84 -7.49 6.62 15.06
C MET A 84 -7.32 7.09 13.62
N ILE A 85 -8.05 8.13 13.19
CA ILE A 85 -7.84 8.76 11.87
C ILE A 85 -6.43 9.33 11.78
N ALA A 86 -5.97 10.03 12.83
CA ALA A 86 -4.62 10.55 12.89
C ALA A 86 -3.55 9.44 12.76
N LYS A 87 -3.78 8.26 13.37
CA LYS A 87 -2.91 7.09 13.21
C LYS A 87 -2.90 6.53 11.79
N ILE A 88 -4.06 6.43 11.13
CA ILE A 88 -4.14 5.96 9.73
C ILE A 88 -3.37 6.91 8.80
N ILE A 89 -3.52 8.23 9.00
CA ILE A 89 -2.73 9.23 8.25
C ILE A 89 -1.23 9.06 8.51
N GLN A 90 -0.85 8.78 9.76
CA GLN A 90 0.55 8.54 10.12
C GLN A 90 1.11 7.28 9.43
N TYR A 91 0.35 6.19 9.34
CA TYR A 91 0.76 5.00 8.59
C TYR A 91 1.02 5.31 7.11
N GLY A 92 0.19 6.16 6.51
CA GLY A 92 0.40 6.63 5.14
C GLY A 92 1.69 7.42 4.94
N LYS A 93 2.04 8.29 5.89
CA LYS A 93 3.30 9.03 5.86
C LYS A 93 4.50 8.11 6.03
N GLU A 94 4.43 7.16 6.97
CA GLU A 94 5.46 6.14 7.15
C GLU A 94 5.66 5.32 5.88
N LEU A 95 4.57 4.93 5.20
CA LEU A 95 4.63 4.17 3.95
C LEU A 95 5.26 4.98 2.81
N LEU A 96 4.97 6.29 2.71
CA LEU A 96 5.60 7.19 1.73
C LEU A 96 7.11 7.39 1.96
N GLU A 97 7.58 7.25 3.19
CA GLU A 97 8.98 7.45 3.58
C GLU A 97 9.78 6.13 3.62
N LYS A 98 9.18 5.00 3.23
CA LYS A 98 9.86 3.71 3.20
C LYS A 98 11.09 3.76 2.30
N PRO A 99 12.22 3.17 2.74
CA PRO A 99 13.45 3.20 1.96
C PRO A 99 13.32 2.32 0.72
N ILE A 100 13.92 2.78 -0.38
CA ILE A 100 14.11 1.97 -1.58
C ILE A 100 15.21 0.96 -1.29
N VAL A 101 14.84 -0.31 -1.24
CA VAL A 101 15.77 -1.44 -1.06
C VAL A 101 15.74 -2.25 -2.34
N LEU A 102 16.83 -2.20 -3.11
CA LEU A 102 16.95 -2.91 -4.38
C LEU A 102 16.88 -4.42 -4.16
N LEU A 103 16.29 -5.13 -5.12
CA LEU A 103 16.36 -6.58 -5.16
C LEU A 103 17.75 -7.04 -5.60
N ASP A 104 18.14 -8.24 -5.18
CA ASP A 104 19.43 -8.84 -5.53
C ASP A 104 19.60 -8.96 -7.06
N GLY A 105 20.77 -8.59 -7.57
CA GLY A 105 21.08 -8.63 -9.00
C GLY A 105 20.55 -7.46 -9.84
N VAL A 106 19.77 -6.52 -9.27
CA VAL A 106 19.20 -5.39 -10.02
C VAL A 106 20.28 -4.45 -10.52
N GLU A 107 21.22 -4.06 -9.67
CA GLU A 107 22.30 -3.14 -10.03
C GLU A 107 23.18 -3.75 -11.15
N GLU A 108 23.60 -5.00 -10.97
CA GLU A 108 24.42 -5.72 -11.95
C GLU A 108 23.69 -5.92 -13.28
N THR A 109 22.38 -6.18 -13.24
CA THR A 109 21.57 -6.37 -14.45
C THR A 109 21.43 -5.05 -15.22
N LEU A 110 21.17 -3.95 -14.54
CA LEU A 110 21.05 -2.64 -15.18
C LEU A 110 22.39 -2.19 -15.77
N ASP A 111 23.50 -2.39 -15.05
CA ASP A 111 24.86 -2.09 -15.52
C ASP A 111 25.25 -2.91 -16.76
N ALA A 112 24.81 -4.17 -16.84
CA ALA A 112 25.08 -5.04 -18.00
C ALA A 112 24.26 -4.68 -19.25
N LEU A 113 23.19 -3.89 -19.09
CA LEU A 113 22.25 -3.53 -20.17
C LEU A 113 22.42 -2.08 -20.65
N HIS A 114 23.15 -1.25 -19.91
CA HIS A 114 23.60 0.09 -20.30
C HIS A 114 24.73 0.00 -21.35
#